data_AF-A0A8J7CUR4-F1
#
_entry.id   AF-A0A8J7CUR4-F1
#
_cell.length_a   1.000
_cell.length_b   1.000
_cell.length_c   1.000
_cell.angle_alpha   90.00
_cell.angle_beta   90.00
_cell.angle_gamma   90.00
#
_symmetry.space_group_name_H-M   'P 1'
#
loop_
_entity.id
_entity.type
_entity.pdbx_description
1 polymer ?
#
loop_
_entity_poly.entity_id
_entity_poly.type
_entity_poly.pdbx_seq_one_letter_code
_entity_poly.pdbx_strand_id
1 'polypeptide(L)'
;MAITTIHPVLAHKVQVSADVGATLHLEPNDNPRSGEPTQTWFALTRKGGQVIPLAQCNCQLTVYAEPHTPGEPALLEPSLQPVTAERFQGIPGAEITFPKPGIYQLQLNGKPAKGSSFKPFKLAFEVTVAAGSVNTQNINSEVAEENTRTLPLWAIAIPGLALIAIVFAVFQKTRRS
;
A
#
# COMPACT_ATOMS: atom_id res chain seq x y z
N MET A 1 -20.36 -25.01 -6.57
CA MET A 1 -20.64 -23.61 -6.95
C MET A 1 -19.55 -22.76 -6.30
N ALA A 2 -18.66 -22.15 -7.09
CA ALA A 2 -17.62 -21.28 -6.57
C ALA A 2 -18.23 -19.89 -6.32
N ILE A 3 -18.12 -19.38 -5.10
CA ILE A 3 -18.55 -18.03 -4.73
C ILE A 3 -17.37 -17.12 -5.06
N THR A 4 -17.40 -16.48 -6.23
CA THR A 4 -16.42 -15.47 -6.60
C THR A 4 -16.72 -14.22 -5.76
N THR A 5 -15.88 -13.93 -4.77
CA THR A 5 -15.91 -12.67 -4.02
C THR A 5 -15.57 -11.53 -4.97
N ILE A 6 -16.59 -10.78 -5.37
CA ILE A 6 -16.45 -9.55 -6.14
C ILE A 6 -15.99 -8.48 -5.13
N HIS A 7 -14.69 -8.18 -5.09
CA HIS A 7 -14.21 -7.05 -4.31
C HIS A 7 -14.78 -5.78 -4.96
N PRO A 8 -15.46 -4.90 -4.21
CA PRO A 8 -15.85 -3.60 -4.75
C PRO A 8 -14.55 -2.87 -5.13
N VAL A 9 -14.38 -2.58 -6.41
CA VAL A 9 -13.39 -1.61 -6.86
C VAL A 9 -13.80 -0.30 -6.20
N LEU A 10 -12.90 0.31 -5.41
CA LEU A 10 -13.10 1.63 -4.84
C LEU A 10 -13.31 2.59 -6.02
N ALA A 11 -14.57 2.87 -6.32
CA ALA A 11 -14.92 3.71 -7.43
C ALA A 11 -14.37 5.11 -7.14
N HIS A 12 -13.35 5.51 -7.90
CA HIS A 12 -13.03 6.88 -8.31
C HIS A 12 -13.60 7.94 -7.37
N LYS A 13 -12.77 8.43 -6.43
CA LYS A 13 -13.22 9.45 -5.50
C LYS A 13 -13.40 10.76 -6.25
N VAL A 14 -14.63 11.27 -6.30
CA VAL A 14 -14.97 12.56 -6.90
C VAL A 14 -15.20 13.59 -5.80
N GLN A 15 -14.54 14.74 -5.92
CA GLN A 15 -14.77 15.90 -5.06
C GLN A 15 -15.12 17.12 -5.91
N VAL A 16 -15.97 18.00 -5.38
CA VAL A 16 -16.39 19.23 -6.06
C VAL A 16 -16.26 20.41 -5.10
N SER A 17 -15.74 21.52 -5.62
CA SER A 17 -15.65 22.79 -4.90
C SER A 17 -15.89 23.92 -5.89
N ALA A 18 -16.86 24.79 -5.56
CA ALA A 18 -17.32 25.86 -6.43
C ALA A 18 -17.75 25.37 -7.83
N ASP A 19 -17.03 25.75 -8.88
CA ASP A 19 -17.28 25.33 -10.27
C ASP A 19 -16.25 24.31 -10.79
N VAL A 20 -15.46 23.71 -9.89
CA VAL A 20 -14.41 22.74 -10.21
C VAL A 20 -14.70 21.39 -9.56
N GLY A 21 -14.63 20.32 -10.33
CA GLY A 21 -14.66 18.94 -9.85
C GLY A 21 -13.36 18.22 -10.20
N ALA A 22 -12.92 17.29 -9.36
CA ALA A 22 -11.82 16.39 -9.68
C ALA A 22 -12.16 14.96 -9.32
N THR A 23 -11.74 14.05 -10.19
CA THR A 23 -11.69 12.62 -9.90
C THR A 23 -10.25 12.24 -9.62
N LEU A 24 -10.00 11.64 -8.46
CA LEU A 24 -8.68 11.13 -8.08
C LEU A 24 -8.50 9.69 -8.55
N HIS A 25 -7.31 9.41 -9.08
CA HIS A 25 -6.82 8.07 -9.35
C HIS A 25 -5.41 7.85 -8.81
N LEU A 26 -5.15 6.64 -8.34
CA LEU A 26 -3.85 6.17 -7.88
C LEU A 26 -3.49 4.84 -8.53
N GLU A 27 -2.33 4.74 -9.15
CA GLU A 27 -1.90 3.50 -9.79
C GLU A 27 -1.10 2.59 -8.83
N PRO A 28 -1.30 1.26 -8.90
CA PRO A 28 -2.31 0.56 -9.72
C PRO A 28 -3.69 0.46 -9.01
N ASN A 29 -4.77 0.65 -9.77
CA ASN A 29 -6.15 0.30 -9.38
C ASN A 29 -6.67 0.94 -8.07
N ASP A 30 -6.29 2.18 -7.78
CA ASP A 30 -6.69 2.95 -6.59
C ASP A 30 -6.32 2.28 -5.25
N ASN A 31 -5.30 1.42 -5.26
CA ASN A 31 -4.84 0.66 -4.09
C ASN A 31 -3.34 0.89 -3.83
N PRO A 32 -2.94 2.11 -3.41
CA PRO A 32 -1.54 2.43 -3.15
C PRO A 32 -0.96 1.59 -2.00
N ARG A 33 0.33 1.30 -2.08
CA ARG A 33 1.06 0.52 -1.08
C ARG A 33 2.21 1.34 -0.51
N SER A 34 2.42 1.26 0.80
CA SER A 34 3.46 2.04 1.46
C SER A 34 4.86 1.64 0.98
N GLY A 35 5.75 2.60 0.75
CA GLY A 35 7.11 2.36 0.29
C GLY A 35 7.21 2.04 -1.21
N GLU A 36 6.09 1.98 -1.93
CA GLU A 36 6.05 1.78 -3.37
C GLU A 36 5.65 3.11 -4.06
N PRO A 37 6.31 3.50 -5.17
CA PRO A 37 5.91 4.67 -5.94
C PRO A 37 4.49 4.50 -6.51
N THR A 38 3.64 5.48 -6.27
CA THR A 38 2.25 5.50 -6.72
C THR A 38 2.05 6.69 -7.66
N GLN A 39 1.79 6.42 -8.95
CA GLN A 39 1.38 7.46 -9.88
C GLN A 39 -0.02 7.94 -9.49
N THR A 40 -0.11 9.19 -9.09
CA THR A 40 -1.36 9.83 -8.66
C THR A 40 -1.74 10.91 -9.67
N TRP A 41 -3.01 10.97 -10.06
CA TRP A 41 -3.47 12.01 -10.98
C TRP A 41 -4.92 12.42 -10.72
N PHE A 42 -5.24 13.65 -11.14
CA PHE A 42 -6.52 14.29 -10.89
C PHE A 42 -7.16 14.71 -12.20
N ALA A 43 -8.24 14.04 -12.61
CA ALA A 43 -9.06 14.50 -13.73
C ALA A 43 -9.86 15.74 -13.32
N LEU A 44 -9.21 16.90 -13.42
CA LEU A 44 -9.76 18.20 -13.06
C LEU A 44 -10.67 18.72 -14.17
N THR A 45 -11.90 19.09 -13.81
CA THR A 45 -12.91 19.58 -14.76
C THR A 45 -13.66 20.78 -14.20
N ARG A 46 -14.14 21.65 -15.09
CA ARG A 46 -15.12 22.70 -14.76
C ARG A 46 -16.54 22.14 -14.86
N LYS A 47 -17.50 22.88 -14.29
CA LYS A 47 -18.93 22.69 -14.58
C LYS A 47 -19.14 22.57 -16.10
N GLY A 48 -19.84 21.52 -16.52
CA GLY A 48 -20.02 21.18 -17.94
C GLY A 48 -18.99 20.19 -18.49
N GLY A 49 -18.06 19.68 -17.66
CA GLY A 49 -17.15 18.60 -18.01
C GLY A 49 -15.88 19.02 -18.78
N GLN A 50 -15.63 20.32 -18.90
CA GLN A 50 -14.45 20.84 -19.57
C GLN A 50 -13.20 20.56 -18.73
N VAL A 51 -12.19 19.89 -19.31
CA VAL A 51 -10.93 19.58 -18.62
C VAL A 51 -10.16 20.85 -18.28
N ILE A 52 -9.62 20.91 -17.07
CA ILE A 52 -8.64 21.92 -16.64
C ILE A 52 -7.25 21.27 -16.68
N PRO A 53 -6.43 21.55 -17.70
CA PRO A 53 -5.05 21.06 -17.73
C PRO A 53 -4.21 21.80 -16.67
N LEU A 54 -3.14 21.15 -16.20
CA LEU A 54 -2.23 21.69 -15.20
C LEU A 54 -1.65 23.06 -15.62
N ALA A 55 -1.35 23.25 -16.90
CA ALA A 55 -0.85 24.53 -17.43
C ALA A 55 -1.82 25.72 -17.22
N GLN A 56 -3.11 25.45 -16.99
CA GLN A 56 -4.13 26.45 -16.67
C GLN A 56 -4.36 26.64 -15.17
N CYS A 57 -3.69 25.86 -14.32
CA CYS A 57 -3.86 25.88 -12.88
C CYS A 57 -2.54 26.17 -12.16
N ASN A 58 -2.55 27.19 -11.30
CA ASN A 58 -1.56 27.28 -10.23
C ASN A 58 -2.00 26.34 -9.10
N CYS A 59 -1.76 25.06 -9.31
CA CYS A 59 -2.18 23.98 -8.44
C CYS A 59 -1.04 23.57 -7.48
N GLN A 60 -1.40 23.19 -6.26
CA GLN A 60 -0.49 22.60 -5.29
C GLN A 60 -1.13 21.37 -4.66
N LEU A 61 -0.34 20.30 -4.53
CA LEU A 61 -0.72 19.08 -3.85
C LEU A 61 -0.01 19.01 -2.50
N THR A 62 -0.77 18.73 -1.47
CA THR A 62 -0.27 18.53 -0.11
C THR A 62 -0.82 17.21 0.44
N VAL A 63 0.03 16.43 1.10
CA VAL A 63 -0.32 15.13 1.68
C VAL A 63 -0.17 15.19 3.20
N TYR A 64 -1.22 14.78 3.92
CA TYR A 64 -1.23 14.65 5.37
C TYR A 64 -1.49 13.19 5.75
N ALA A 65 -0.87 12.71 6.84
CA ALA A 65 -1.28 11.45 7.45
C ALA A 65 -2.49 11.71 8.37
N GLU A 66 -3.44 10.79 8.43
CA GLU A 66 -4.59 10.90 9.33
C GLU A 66 -4.41 10.02 10.60
N PRO A 67 -4.84 10.51 11.78
CA PRO A 67 -5.36 11.86 12.02
C PRO A 67 -4.24 12.91 12.00
N HIS A 68 -4.53 14.10 11.50
CA HIS A 68 -3.68 15.28 11.67
C HIS A 68 -4.41 16.43 12.35
N THR A 69 -3.65 17.33 12.97
CA THR A 69 -4.21 18.56 13.55
C THR A 69 -4.25 19.68 12.52
N PRO A 70 -5.29 20.55 12.51
CA PRO A 70 -5.31 21.70 11.62
C PRO A 70 -4.08 22.61 11.85
N GLY A 71 -3.34 22.90 10.78
CA GLY A 71 -2.12 23.72 10.83
C GLY A 71 -0.84 22.92 11.08
N GLU A 72 -0.93 21.60 11.26
CA GLU A 72 0.23 20.72 11.23
C GLU A 72 0.93 20.79 9.85
N PRO A 73 2.28 20.71 9.81
CA PRO A 73 2.99 20.66 8.54
C PRO A 73 2.53 19.50 7.67
N ALA A 74 2.62 19.70 6.35
CA ALA A 74 2.42 18.65 5.39
C ALA A 74 3.44 17.52 5.60
N LEU A 75 3.02 16.28 5.43
CA LEU A 75 3.94 15.15 5.37
C LEU A 75 4.73 15.16 4.06
N LEU A 76 4.04 15.42 2.94
CA LEU A 76 4.64 15.52 1.60
C LEU A 76 4.03 16.71 0.84
N GLU A 77 4.84 17.34 0.00
CA GLU A 77 4.40 18.35 -0.98
C GLU A 77 4.90 17.97 -2.38
N PRO A 78 4.31 16.95 -3.03
CA PRO A 78 4.77 16.51 -4.34
C PRO A 78 4.57 17.60 -5.40
N SER A 79 5.60 17.84 -6.20
CA SER A 79 5.50 18.73 -7.36
C SER A 79 4.58 18.11 -8.42
N LEU A 80 3.57 18.87 -8.84
CA LEU A 80 2.66 18.45 -9.89
C LEU A 80 3.34 18.56 -11.27
N GLN A 81 3.14 17.53 -12.09
CA GLN A 81 3.57 17.43 -13.48
C GLN A 81 2.35 17.12 -14.37
N PRO A 82 2.36 17.58 -15.63
CA PRO A 82 1.29 17.24 -16.55
C PRO A 82 1.38 15.76 -16.92
N VAL A 83 0.28 15.02 -16.78
CA VAL A 83 0.20 13.62 -17.19
C VAL A 83 -0.89 13.41 -18.22
N THR A 84 -0.72 12.37 -19.05
CA THR A 84 -1.75 11.86 -19.94
C THR A 84 -2.16 10.50 -19.43
N ALA A 85 -3.43 10.37 -19.04
CA ALA A 85 -3.98 9.14 -18.48
C ALA A 85 -5.41 8.98 -18.98
N GLU A 86 -5.77 7.74 -19.33
CA GLU A 86 -7.06 7.42 -19.94
C GLU A 86 -7.36 8.33 -21.16
N ARG A 87 -8.45 9.12 -21.07
CA ARG A 87 -8.86 10.11 -22.07
C ARG A 87 -8.40 11.53 -21.77
N PHE A 88 -7.74 11.76 -20.63
CA PHE A 88 -7.35 13.08 -20.15
C PHE A 88 -5.91 13.41 -20.56
N GLN A 89 -5.68 14.67 -20.94
CA GLN A 89 -4.37 15.15 -21.39
C GLN A 89 -3.93 16.35 -20.55
N GLY A 90 -2.66 16.34 -20.15
CA GLY A 90 -2.02 17.43 -19.42
C GLY A 90 -2.66 17.71 -18.07
N ILE A 91 -3.32 16.74 -17.45
CA ILE A 91 -3.95 16.89 -16.13
C ILE A 91 -2.90 16.90 -15.02
N PRO A 92 -3.20 17.48 -13.84
CA PRO A 92 -2.30 17.42 -12.70
C PRO A 92 -2.03 15.97 -12.27
N GLY A 93 -0.76 15.58 -12.19
CA GLY A 93 -0.33 14.32 -11.60
C GLY A 93 1.00 14.43 -10.86
N ALA A 94 1.31 13.47 -10.03
CA ALA A 94 2.57 13.36 -9.30
C ALA A 94 2.86 11.89 -8.97
N GLU A 95 4.13 11.57 -8.79
CA GLU A 95 4.53 10.31 -8.15
C GLU A 95 4.60 10.53 -6.63
N ILE A 96 3.93 9.68 -5.87
CA ILE A 96 3.87 9.75 -4.41
C ILE A 96 4.34 8.43 -3.83
N THR A 97 5.30 8.46 -2.92
CA THR A 97 5.67 7.28 -2.13
C THR A 97 5.19 7.48 -0.69
N PHE A 98 4.14 6.78 -0.31
CA PHE A 98 3.59 6.85 1.05
C PHE A 98 4.52 6.12 2.03
N PRO A 99 5.00 6.73 3.11
CA PRO A 99 6.05 6.13 3.93
C PRO A 99 5.57 4.95 4.78
N LYS A 100 4.29 4.91 5.14
CA LYS A 100 3.72 3.88 6.02
C LYS A 100 2.30 3.49 5.57
N PRO A 101 1.81 2.32 5.98
CA PRO A 101 0.41 1.96 5.80
C PRO A 101 -0.46 2.86 6.69
N GLY A 102 -1.64 3.22 6.22
CA GLY A 102 -2.55 4.09 6.97
C GLY A 102 -3.50 4.89 6.11
N ILE A 103 -4.18 5.85 6.72
CA ILE A 103 -5.08 6.77 6.03
C ILE A 103 -4.32 8.08 5.81
N TYR A 104 -4.47 8.65 4.62
CA TYR A 104 -3.86 9.90 4.22
C TYR A 104 -4.93 10.83 3.63
N GLN A 105 -4.72 12.13 3.77
CA GLN A 105 -5.48 13.14 3.06
C GLN A 105 -4.62 13.76 1.96
N LEU A 106 -5.06 13.63 0.72
CA LEU A 106 -4.52 14.34 -0.43
C LEU A 106 -5.34 15.60 -0.62
N GLN A 107 -4.75 16.75 -0.33
CA GLN A 107 -5.37 18.06 -0.51
C GLN A 107 -4.83 18.71 -1.79
N LEU A 108 -5.70 18.85 -2.80
CA LEU A 108 -5.41 19.60 -4.02
C LEU A 108 -6.02 20.99 -3.92
N ASN A 109 -5.16 22.00 -3.90
CA ASN A 109 -5.54 23.41 -3.95
C ASN A 109 -5.23 23.98 -5.33
N GLY A 110 -6.05 24.89 -5.83
CA GLY A 110 -5.80 25.50 -7.12
C GLY A 110 -6.46 26.85 -7.31
N LYS A 111 -5.84 27.68 -8.14
CA LYS A 111 -6.40 28.92 -8.67
C LYS A 111 -6.07 29.05 -10.15
N PRO A 112 -6.89 29.75 -10.94
CA PRO A 112 -6.63 29.92 -12.36
C PRO A 112 -5.27 30.58 -12.61
N ALA A 113 -4.54 30.04 -13.59
CA ALA A 113 -3.42 30.74 -14.19
C ALA A 113 -3.95 31.94 -15.01
N LYS A 114 -3.04 32.85 -15.40
CA LYS A 114 -3.41 34.05 -16.17
C LYS A 114 -4.17 33.65 -17.45
N GLY A 115 -5.35 34.22 -17.66
CA GLY A 115 -6.20 33.93 -18.81
C GLY A 115 -7.12 32.69 -18.69
N SER A 116 -7.04 31.94 -17.58
CA SER A 116 -7.95 30.83 -17.28
C SER A 116 -9.15 31.30 -16.43
N SER A 117 -10.27 30.59 -16.52
CA SER A 117 -11.55 31.02 -15.94
C SER A 117 -12.25 29.91 -15.14
N PHE A 118 -11.80 29.71 -13.91
CA PHE A 118 -12.50 28.90 -12.90
C PHE A 118 -12.29 29.52 -11.52
N LYS A 119 -13.12 29.17 -10.54
CA LYS A 119 -12.98 29.70 -9.17
C LYS A 119 -11.86 28.96 -8.43
N PRO A 120 -11.11 29.65 -7.55
CA PRO A 120 -10.19 28.97 -6.65
C PRO A 120 -10.88 27.85 -5.87
N PHE A 121 -10.17 26.76 -5.65
CA PHE A 121 -10.72 25.55 -5.04
C PHE A 121 -9.75 24.92 -4.04
N LYS A 122 -10.33 24.14 -3.13
CA LYS A 122 -9.67 23.17 -2.26
C LYS A 122 -10.48 21.88 -2.32
N LEU A 123 -9.83 20.78 -2.67
CA LEU A 123 -10.42 19.44 -2.71
C LEU A 123 -9.59 18.53 -1.81
N ALA A 124 -10.25 17.76 -0.95
CA ALA A 124 -9.60 16.83 -0.02
C ALA A 124 -10.07 15.41 -0.30
N PHE A 125 -9.12 14.51 -0.53
CA PHE A 125 -9.37 13.11 -0.81
C PHE A 125 -8.74 12.27 0.29
N GLU A 126 -9.56 11.52 1.02
CA GLU A 126 -9.05 10.47 1.88
C GLU A 126 -8.54 9.31 1.02
N VAL A 127 -7.38 8.75 1.34
CA VAL A 127 -6.77 7.61 0.66
C VAL A 127 -6.32 6.62 1.70
N THR A 128 -6.66 5.35 1.52
CA THR A 128 -6.17 4.26 2.36
C THR A 128 -4.99 3.61 1.66
N VAL A 129 -3.85 3.54 2.37
CA VAL A 129 -2.60 2.98 1.88
C VAL A 129 -2.37 1.64 2.56
N ALA A 130 -2.26 0.59 1.75
CA ALA A 130 -2.00 -0.76 2.23
C ALA A 130 -0.53 -0.96 2.61
N ALA A 131 -0.26 -2.06 3.34
CA ALA A 131 1.11 -2.45 3.64
C ALA A 131 1.90 -2.74 2.36
N GLY A 132 3.05 -2.08 2.25
CA GLY A 132 4.06 -2.34 1.25
C GLY A 132 4.51 -3.78 1.22
N SER A 133 5.02 -4.21 0.09
CA SER A 133 5.70 -5.49 -0.01
C SER A 133 7.04 -5.37 0.71
N VAL A 134 7.20 -6.05 1.85
CA VAL A 134 8.54 -6.24 2.44
C VAL A 134 9.33 -7.02 1.40
N ASN A 135 10.37 -6.42 0.84
CA ASN A 135 11.28 -7.15 -0.03
C ASN A 135 12.10 -8.10 0.86
N THR A 136 11.57 -9.28 1.17
CA THR A 136 12.29 -10.41 1.79
C THR A 136 13.27 -11.04 0.79
N GLN A 137 14.05 -10.20 0.13
CA GLN A 137 15.14 -10.56 -0.77
C GLN A 137 16.44 -9.91 -0.26
N ASN A 138 16.61 -9.72 1.06
CA ASN A 138 17.93 -9.57 1.67
C ASN A 138 17.91 -9.73 3.20
N ILE A 139 17.46 -10.89 3.70
CA ILE A 139 17.79 -11.32 5.07
C ILE A 139 18.63 -12.59 4.97
N ASN A 140 19.80 -12.47 4.32
CA ASN A 140 20.92 -13.38 4.49
C ASN A 140 22.16 -12.53 4.78
N SER A 141 22.12 -11.83 5.91
CA SER A 141 23.31 -11.41 6.63
C SER A 141 22.88 -11.22 8.07
N GLU A 142 23.54 -11.97 8.95
CA GLU A 142 23.37 -11.95 10.41
C GLU A 142 22.18 -12.75 10.96
N VAL A 143 22.19 -14.08 10.74
CA VAL A 143 21.75 -15.00 11.78
C VAL A 143 22.98 -15.32 12.62
N ALA A 144 22.91 -14.92 13.88
CA ALA A 144 23.85 -15.28 14.93
C ALA A 144 24.23 -16.76 14.86
N GLU A 145 25.51 -17.07 15.12
CA GLU A 145 25.96 -18.40 15.48
C GLU A 145 25.23 -18.86 16.76
N GLU A 146 24.08 -19.52 16.60
CA GLU A 146 23.49 -20.34 17.64
C GLU A 146 23.69 -21.82 17.27
N ASN A 147 24.85 -22.33 17.70
CA ASN A 147 25.13 -23.72 18.08
C ASN A 147 24.21 -24.82 17.51
N THR A 148 24.23 -25.03 16.20
CA THR A 148 23.80 -26.30 15.63
C THR A 148 24.85 -27.34 16.00
N ARG A 149 24.54 -28.22 16.97
CA ARG A 149 25.25 -29.49 17.14
C ARG A 149 25.04 -30.33 15.89
N THR A 150 25.92 -30.15 14.92
CA THR A 150 26.08 -31.03 13.77
C THR A 150 26.55 -32.38 14.29
N LEU A 151 25.63 -33.32 14.49
CA LEU A 151 26.00 -34.71 14.73
C LEU A 151 26.66 -35.23 13.44
N PRO A 152 27.90 -35.73 13.51
CA PRO A 152 28.59 -36.19 12.31
C PRO A 152 27.98 -37.51 11.83
N LEU A 153 27.92 -37.69 10.51
CA LEU A 153 27.27 -38.79 9.78
C LEU A 153 27.79 -40.22 10.09
N TRP A 154 28.75 -40.38 10.99
CA TRP A 154 29.20 -41.69 11.50
C TRP A 154 28.51 -42.12 12.81
N ALA A 155 27.59 -41.31 13.34
CA ALA A 155 26.84 -41.61 14.56
C ALA A 155 25.66 -42.60 14.37
N ILE A 156 25.69 -43.43 13.32
CA ILE A 156 24.78 -44.58 13.17
C ILE A 156 25.55 -45.85 13.53
N ALA A 157 25.73 -46.07 14.84
CA ALA A 157 26.08 -47.36 15.40
C ALA A 157 25.11 -47.65 16.55
N ILE A 158 24.22 -48.60 16.31
CA ILE A 158 23.08 -49.02 17.12
C ILE A 158 23.59 -49.68 18.43
N PRO A 159 22.83 -49.67 19.54
CA PRO A 159 22.02 -50.86 19.79
C PRO A 159 20.63 -50.56 20.33
N GLY A 160 19.62 -51.01 19.60
CA GLY A 160 18.32 -51.35 20.14
C GLY A 160 18.49 -52.52 21.09
N LEU A 161 18.57 -52.24 22.38
CA LEU A 161 18.46 -53.23 23.47
C LEU A 161 17.83 -52.59 24.70
N ALA A 162 16.66 -51.96 24.56
CA ALA A 162 15.87 -51.48 25.70
C ALA A 162 14.39 -51.91 25.66
N LEU A 163 13.88 -52.46 24.56
CA LEU A 163 12.46 -52.83 24.44
C LEU A 163 12.16 -54.34 24.50
N ILE A 164 13.17 -55.22 24.42
CA ILE A 164 12.94 -56.67 24.52
C ILE A 164 12.79 -57.14 25.98
N ALA A 165 13.40 -56.44 26.96
CA ALA A 165 13.33 -56.83 28.37
C ALA A 165 11.93 -56.61 29.00
N ILE A 166 11.19 -55.60 28.54
CA ILE A 166 9.85 -55.28 29.08
C ILE A 166 8.82 -56.33 28.62
N VAL A 167 8.92 -56.81 27.38
CA VAL A 167 7.97 -57.80 26.84
C VAL A 167 8.15 -59.17 27.50
N PHE A 168 9.40 -59.59 27.80
CA PHE A 168 9.65 -60.87 28.47
C PHE A 168 9.20 -60.88 29.95
N ALA A 169 9.32 -59.76 30.66
CA ALA A 169 8.89 -59.65 32.06
C ALA A 169 7.35 -59.71 32.21
N VAL A 170 6.60 -59.18 31.25
CA VAL A 170 5.13 -59.24 31.25
C VAL A 170 4.61 -60.64 30.90
N PHE A 171 5.30 -61.37 30.02
CA PHE A 171 4.91 -62.74 29.65
C PHE A 171 5.18 -63.79 30.74
N GLN A 172 6.21 -63.59 31.58
CA GLN A 172 6.45 -64.49 32.72
C GLN A 172 5.43 -64.31 33.85
N LYS A 173 4.86 -63.11 34.03
CA LYS A 173 3.88 -62.83 35.09
C LYS A 173 2.48 -63.38 34.78
N THR A 174 2.12 -63.55 33.51
CA THR A 174 0.82 -64.09 33.07
C THR A 174 0.76 -65.61 32.97
N ARG A 175 1.89 -66.31 33.14
CA ARG A 175 1.95 -67.79 33.15
C ARG A 175 2.04 -68.42 34.55
N ARG A 176 1.87 -67.62 35.62
CA ARG A 176 1.99 -68.05 37.02
C ARG A 176 0.78 -67.69 37.92
N SER A 177 -0.39 -67.42 37.32
CA SER A 177 -1.69 -67.48 38.00
C SER A 177 -2.53 -68.62 37.44
#